data_AF-A0A4Y0BJT7-F1
#
_entry.id   AF-A0A4Y0BJT7-F1
#
_cell.length_a   1.000
_cell.length_b   1.000
_cell.length_c   1.000
_cell.angle_alpha   90.00
_cell.angle_beta   90.00
_cell.angle_gamma   90.00
#
_symmetry.space_group_name_H-M   'P 1'
#
loop_
_entity.id
_entity.type
_entity.pdbx_description
1 polymer ?
#
loop_
_entity_poly.entity_id
_entity_poly.type
_entity_poly.pdbx_seq_one_letter_code
_entity_poly.pdbx_strand_id
1 'polypeptide(L)'
;MASRSDDYMLDVEPKNDEKVPEISIIRRNPTSMQLILDISSHFQTLSNNAQIGKRMPVIQAKVYWLRDSMQKKMYLADYGQHLQRVGKFRDSIRFLEAALSIETDTETDNVQKEIIKLLDKAYENTVRFRPELSVLCWEMDLFGTNDSRTMSCESKNGILTAKRNFNKGDVLFIDKPVVGYVQDSMLQCNCCALKTLHTIPCMQCFAVCYCSVECQRKDEHYHKYECLGFHLQFSPITKNVLALRTLVKALDILKQNLLLRKHALHKPETPQQLWEVLLENHTHSADFLEIFQLCTCDHFSAERELYHTVLQTVPQITHYIAQDKQLLEDYKLCWMGLTHDCCTLFLESVLLRLLFVTKSRSCCFSYVLAFKKTDYGNMLLLTGATGDETRDYKFTADPFVMGENQYNGMYRFQSEMLSSRTNYNTITVLLDHGAVAFRAADEIKKGDKLIFTEASTKDVAYLHAISSQEIYVLASSNSGLCTEKVIFENHIKIWSQLIKSKAKIFTEDHFLDLLLLFDRFITLYHKLPKKQSCIVTLYQTINMLEVVYQEARMIPLVLMQDEWMVRLIYRYGRLRAIKDANTINFINYMYDMYFLD
;
A
#
# COMPACT_ATOMS: atom_id res chain seq x y z
N MET A 1 7.46 28.90 44.81
CA MET A 1 6.05 29.27 44.56
C MET A 1 5.55 28.38 43.44
N ALA A 2 4.89 27.26 43.77
CA ALA A 2 4.17 26.46 42.81
C ALA A 2 2.85 27.20 42.51
N SER A 3 2.81 27.95 41.41
CA SER A 3 1.55 28.50 40.91
C SER A 3 0.64 27.32 40.59
N ARG A 4 -0.47 27.19 41.32
CA ARG A 4 -1.62 26.43 40.86
C ARG A 4 -1.95 27.01 39.48
N SER A 5 -1.64 26.27 38.42
CA SER A 5 -2.28 26.53 37.13
C SER A 5 -3.75 26.27 37.40
N ASP A 6 -4.55 27.33 37.45
CA ASP A 6 -6.00 27.17 37.35
C ASP A 6 -6.22 26.40 36.06
N ASP A 7 -6.56 25.12 36.23
CA ASP A 7 -6.77 24.17 35.17
C ASP A 7 -8.01 24.70 34.43
N TYR A 8 -7.79 25.43 33.33
CA TYR A 8 -8.85 25.93 32.48
C TYR A 8 -9.64 24.69 32.04
N MET A 9 -10.74 24.41 32.74
CA MET A 9 -11.63 23.34 32.36
C MET A 9 -12.23 23.74 31.02
N LEU A 10 -11.74 23.10 29.96
CA LEU A 10 -12.27 23.25 28.62
C LEU A 10 -13.77 22.94 28.69
N ASP A 11 -14.62 23.82 28.15
CA ASP A 11 -16.05 23.57 28.05
C ASP A 11 -16.31 22.73 26.81
N VAL A 12 -16.53 21.46 27.06
CA VAL A 12 -16.40 20.36 26.11
C VAL A 12 -17.68 19.52 26.02
N GLU A 13 -18.63 19.75 26.93
CA GLU A 13 -19.91 19.07 26.86
C GLU A 13 -20.69 19.59 25.64
N PRO A 14 -21.05 18.73 24.68
CA PRO A 14 -21.90 19.14 23.57
C PRO A 14 -23.25 19.60 24.12
N LYS A 15 -23.79 20.69 23.57
CA LYS A 15 -25.17 21.08 23.87
C LYS A 15 -26.08 20.21 23.00
N ASN A 16 -27.02 19.50 23.64
CA ASN A 16 -27.86 18.46 23.01
C ASN A 16 -28.67 18.90 21.78
N ASP A 17 -28.73 20.19 21.46
CA ASP A 17 -29.56 20.73 20.37
C ASP A 17 -28.77 21.05 19.09
N GLU A 18 -27.44 20.88 19.08
CA GLU A 18 -26.60 21.29 17.96
C GLU A 18 -26.34 20.14 16.98
N LYS A 19 -26.66 20.35 15.70
CA LYS A 19 -26.45 19.35 14.63
C LYS A 19 -24.97 18.98 14.43
N VAL A 20 -24.05 19.89 14.74
CA VAL A 20 -22.59 19.74 14.56
C VAL A 20 -21.91 20.28 15.81
N PRO A 21 -21.75 19.45 16.87
CA PRO A 21 -21.20 19.89 18.15
C PRO A 21 -19.76 20.40 18.04
N GLU A 22 -19.00 19.94 17.04
CA GLU A 22 -17.60 20.32 16.82
C GLU A 22 -17.43 21.84 16.69
N ILE A 23 -18.31 22.52 15.94
CA ILE A 23 -18.23 23.97 15.71
C ILE A 23 -18.32 24.72 17.04
N SER A 24 -19.24 24.32 17.91
CA SER A 24 -19.45 25.00 19.18
C SER A 24 -18.39 24.65 20.21
N ILE A 25 -17.83 23.45 20.16
CA ILE A 25 -16.69 23.10 21.00
C ILE A 25 -15.49 23.96 20.62
N ILE A 26 -15.18 24.13 19.32
CA ILE A 26 -14.11 25.04 18.88
C ILE A 26 -14.39 26.49 19.29
N ARG A 27 -15.62 26.99 19.11
CA ARG A 27 -15.99 28.37 19.51
C ARG A 27 -15.83 28.64 21.00
N ARG A 28 -16.14 27.65 21.86
CA ARG A 28 -16.04 27.78 23.32
C ARG A 28 -14.62 27.60 23.84
N ASN A 29 -13.77 26.97 23.05
CA ASN A 29 -12.35 26.76 23.38
C ASN A 29 -11.47 27.48 22.35
N PRO A 30 -11.59 28.81 22.21
CA PRO A 30 -10.80 29.54 21.25
C PRO A 30 -9.32 29.36 21.56
N THR A 31 -8.54 29.12 20.51
CA THR A 31 -7.09 29.01 20.59
C THR A 31 -6.54 30.26 21.28
N SER A 32 -5.81 30.07 22.38
CA SER A 32 -5.23 31.22 23.08
C SER A 32 -4.26 31.95 22.16
N MET A 33 -4.30 33.29 22.17
CA MET A 33 -3.39 34.10 21.35
C MET A 33 -1.92 33.77 21.64
N GLN A 34 -1.60 33.43 22.90
CA GLN A 34 -0.26 32.97 23.30
C GLN A 34 0.13 31.68 22.56
N LEU A 35 -0.76 30.68 22.50
CA LEU A 35 -0.50 29.44 21.78
C LEU A 35 -0.24 29.69 20.29
N ILE A 36 -0.99 30.61 19.66
CA ILE A 36 -0.75 30.99 18.26
C ILE A 36 0.63 31.61 18.07
N LEU A 37 1.03 32.52 18.97
CA LEU A 37 2.37 33.15 18.93
C LEU A 37 3.48 32.11 19.13
N ASP A 38 3.30 31.18 20.07
CA ASP A 38 4.25 30.11 20.34
C ASP A 38 4.41 29.18 19.12
N ILE A 39 3.28 28.79 18.50
CA ILE A 39 3.29 27.98 17.28
C ILE A 39 4.00 28.72 16.14
N SER A 40 3.67 30.00 15.93
CA SER A 40 4.27 30.81 14.86
C SER A 40 5.77 30.98 15.05
N SER A 41 6.22 31.27 16.27
CA SER A 41 7.64 31.40 16.61
C SER A 41 8.39 30.08 16.42
N HIS A 42 7.79 28.97 16.84
CA HIS A 42 8.37 27.64 16.65
C HIS A 42 8.48 27.27 15.16
N PHE A 43 7.42 27.48 14.39
CA PHE A 43 7.42 27.21 12.95
C PHE A 43 8.46 28.06 12.20
N GLN A 44 8.57 29.35 12.52
CA GLN A 44 9.58 30.23 11.93
C GLN A 44 11.00 29.81 12.31
N THR A 45 11.22 29.36 13.55
CA THR A 45 12.51 28.81 13.99
C THR A 45 12.88 27.55 13.19
N LEU A 46 11.94 26.63 13.00
CA LEU A 46 12.16 25.44 12.19
C LEU A 46 12.46 25.79 10.74
N SER A 47 11.70 26.72 10.15
CA SER A 47 11.91 27.19 8.78
C SER A 47 13.30 27.80 8.59
N ASN A 48 13.74 28.65 9.52
CA ASN A 48 15.08 29.23 9.50
C ASN A 48 16.18 28.16 9.65
N ASN A 49 15.97 27.16 10.51
CA ASN A 49 16.94 26.07 10.71
C ASN A 49 17.04 25.15 9.49
N ALA A 50 15.92 24.86 8.82
CA ALA A 50 15.90 24.06 7.61
C ALA A 50 16.71 24.71 6.48
N GLN A 51 16.67 26.04 6.37
CA GLN A 51 17.50 26.79 5.42
C GLN A 51 19.01 26.69 5.72
N ILE A 52 19.37 26.53 7.00
CA ILE A 52 20.76 26.47 7.49
C ILE A 52 21.37 25.05 7.36
N GLY A 53 20.59 24.04 6.97
CA GLY A 53 21.10 22.70 6.60
C GLY A 53 21.72 21.88 7.73
N LYS A 54 21.49 22.23 9.00
CA LYS A 54 22.12 21.53 10.12
C LYS A 54 21.30 20.32 10.56
N ARG A 55 21.89 19.14 10.36
CA ARG A 55 21.55 17.78 10.88
C ARG A 55 20.79 16.88 9.90
N MET A 56 21.55 16.09 9.15
CA MET A 56 21.13 14.76 8.70
C MET A 56 22.28 13.73 8.89
N PRO A 57 21.95 12.44 9.14
CA PRO A 57 22.91 11.34 9.23
C PRO A 57 23.90 11.23 8.06
N VAL A 58 25.10 10.69 8.32
CA VAL A 58 26.32 10.83 7.49
C VAL A 58 26.21 10.24 6.07
N ILE A 59 25.39 9.21 5.85
CA ILE A 59 25.21 8.59 4.52
C ILE A 59 24.10 9.28 3.74
N GLN A 60 23.12 9.83 4.45
CA GLN A 60 22.16 10.76 3.90
C GLN A 60 22.87 12.06 3.47
N ALA A 61 23.87 12.56 4.20
CA ALA A 61 24.56 13.79 3.82
C ALA A 61 24.95 13.89 2.32
N LYS A 62 25.56 12.87 1.69
CA LYS A 62 26.09 13.01 0.31
C LYS A 62 25.05 13.27 -0.79
N VAL A 63 23.83 12.73 -0.68
CA VAL A 63 22.76 12.94 -1.67
C VAL A 63 21.93 14.18 -1.31
N TYR A 64 21.86 14.51 -0.02
CA TYR A 64 20.95 15.50 0.54
C TYR A 64 21.50 16.94 0.46
N TRP A 65 22.79 17.13 0.14
CA TRP A 65 23.39 18.46 -0.10
C TRP A 65 23.23 18.96 -1.54
N LEU A 66 22.64 18.18 -2.44
CA LEU A 66 22.44 18.57 -3.83
C LEU A 66 21.23 19.51 -3.91
N ARG A 67 21.45 20.81 -3.62
CA ARG A 67 20.42 21.86 -3.73
C ARG A 67 20.03 22.12 -5.18
N ASP A 68 20.94 21.84 -6.10
CA ASP A 68 20.78 22.03 -7.52
C ASP A 68 20.00 20.86 -8.16
N SER A 69 18.92 21.17 -8.88
CA SER A 69 18.10 20.19 -9.61
C SER A 69 18.96 19.36 -10.57
N MET A 70 19.99 19.97 -11.19
CA MET A 70 20.90 19.25 -12.08
C MET A 70 21.74 18.21 -11.32
N GLN A 71 22.30 18.57 -10.16
CA GLN A 71 23.01 17.61 -9.32
C GLN A 71 22.13 16.43 -8.88
N LYS A 72 20.87 16.68 -8.50
CA LYS A 72 19.92 15.61 -8.16
C LYS A 72 19.67 14.68 -9.35
N LYS A 73 19.46 15.26 -10.54
CA LYS A 73 19.27 14.54 -11.80
C LYS A 73 20.47 13.67 -12.13
N MET A 74 21.69 14.20 -12.01
CA MET A 74 22.93 13.44 -12.21
C MET A 74 23.08 12.30 -11.20
N TYR A 75 22.82 12.54 -9.92
CA TYR A 75 22.90 11.50 -8.89
C TYR A 75 21.97 10.32 -9.18
N LEU A 76 20.70 10.61 -9.49
CA LEU A 76 19.72 9.57 -9.84
C LEU A 76 20.15 8.81 -11.10
N ALA A 77 20.70 9.51 -12.09
CA ALA A 77 21.23 8.90 -13.30
C ALA A 77 22.41 7.96 -13.02
N ASP A 78 23.38 8.41 -12.23
CA ASP A 78 24.56 7.64 -11.82
C ASP A 78 24.17 6.40 -11.00
N TYR A 79 23.22 6.56 -10.06
CA TYR A 79 22.72 5.45 -9.27
C TYR A 79 21.93 4.45 -10.13
N GLY A 80 21.09 4.95 -11.03
CA GLY A 80 20.42 4.16 -12.05
C GLY A 80 21.43 3.35 -12.88
N GLN A 81 22.51 3.97 -13.34
CA GLN A 81 23.58 3.30 -14.07
C GLN A 81 24.30 2.24 -13.22
N HIS A 82 24.60 2.54 -11.95
CA HIS A 82 25.17 1.57 -11.01
C HIS A 82 24.28 0.33 -10.86
N LEU A 83 22.97 0.51 -10.71
CA LEU A 83 22.00 -0.58 -10.63
C LEU A 83 22.03 -1.48 -11.88
N GLN A 84 22.24 -0.92 -13.08
CA GLN A 84 22.44 -1.74 -14.30
C GLN A 84 23.71 -2.59 -14.21
N ARG A 85 24.81 -2.03 -13.69
CA ARG A 85 26.09 -2.76 -13.57
C ARG A 85 25.98 -3.96 -12.64
N VAL A 86 25.13 -3.89 -11.61
CA VAL A 86 24.83 -5.00 -10.70
C VAL A 86 23.66 -5.88 -11.15
N GLY A 87 23.19 -5.72 -12.40
CA GLY A 87 22.12 -6.53 -12.99
C GLY A 87 20.70 -6.21 -12.52
N LYS A 88 20.51 -5.15 -11.72
CA LYS A 88 19.20 -4.72 -11.19
C LYS A 88 18.51 -3.75 -12.16
N PHE A 89 18.21 -4.23 -13.37
CA PHE A 89 17.68 -3.38 -14.44
C PHE A 89 16.30 -2.78 -14.13
N ARG A 90 15.41 -3.49 -13.42
CA ARG A 90 14.10 -2.95 -13.01
C ARG A 90 14.24 -1.77 -12.05
N ASP A 91 15.13 -1.89 -11.06
CA ASP A 91 15.40 -0.79 -10.14
C ASP A 91 16.10 0.36 -10.85
N SER A 92 17.03 0.07 -11.77
CA SER A 92 17.67 1.09 -12.61
C SER A 92 16.67 1.97 -13.37
N ILE A 93 15.67 1.36 -14.02
CA ILE A 93 14.63 2.09 -14.78
C ILE A 93 13.94 3.11 -13.87
N ARG A 94 13.53 2.70 -12.67
CA ARG A 94 12.85 3.57 -11.69
C ARG A 94 13.66 4.82 -11.34
N PHE A 95 14.96 4.67 -11.09
CA PHE A 95 15.84 5.80 -10.77
C PHE A 95 16.09 6.70 -11.98
N LEU A 96 16.23 6.12 -13.17
CA LEU A 96 16.44 6.88 -14.40
C LEU A 96 15.19 7.66 -14.83
N GLU A 97 13.99 7.10 -14.63
CA GLU A 97 12.72 7.81 -14.84
C GLU A 97 12.55 8.95 -13.84
N ALA A 98 12.93 8.73 -12.58
CA ALA A 98 12.96 9.79 -11.58
C ALA A 98 13.92 10.91 -11.99
N ALA A 99 15.13 10.57 -12.46
CA ALA A 99 16.09 11.54 -12.99
C ALA A 99 15.49 12.34 -14.16
N LEU A 100 14.80 11.66 -15.08
CA LEU A 100 14.19 12.28 -16.25
C LEU A 100 13.06 13.23 -15.89
N SER A 101 12.32 12.96 -14.81
CA SER A 101 11.22 13.79 -14.31
C SER A 101 11.64 15.12 -13.66
N ILE A 102 12.93 15.29 -13.36
CA ILE A 102 13.45 16.53 -12.79
C ILE A 102 13.65 17.57 -13.91
N GLU A 103 12.87 18.64 -13.84
CA GLU A 103 13.03 19.83 -14.68
C GLU A 103 14.28 20.62 -14.26
N THR A 104 15.05 21.07 -15.25
CA THR A 104 16.27 21.86 -15.06
C THR A 104 16.24 23.07 -15.97
N ASP A 105 16.54 24.26 -15.44
CA ASP A 105 16.46 25.54 -16.17
C ASP A 105 17.42 25.69 -17.36
N THR A 106 18.34 24.73 -17.54
CA THR A 106 19.29 24.71 -18.66
C THR A 106 18.94 23.58 -19.62
N GLU A 107 18.85 23.89 -20.91
CA GLU A 107 18.78 22.92 -22.03
C GLU A 107 20.10 22.13 -22.14
N THR A 108 20.56 21.49 -21.07
CA THR A 108 21.68 20.54 -21.14
C THR A 108 21.17 19.22 -21.67
N ASP A 109 20.91 19.23 -22.97
CA ASP A 109 20.41 18.11 -23.78
C ASP A 109 21.28 16.84 -23.61
N ASN A 110 22.56 16.99 -23.24
CA ASN A 110 23.48 15.87 -23.06
C ASN A 110 23.13 14.94 -21.89
N VAL A 111 22.81 15.47 -20.70
CA VAL A 111 22.48 14.63 -19.53
C VAL A 111 21.17 13.89 -19.77
N GLN A 112 20.19 14.58 -20.37
CA GLN A 112 18.93 13.97 -20.74
C GLN A 112 19.09 12.87 -21.80
N LYS A 113 19.88 13.12 -22.85
CA LYS A 113 20.23 12.09 -23.85
C LYS A 113 20.95 10.90 -23.23
N GLU A 114 21.83 11.12 -22.25
CA GLU A 114 22.50 10.04 -21.55
C GLU A 114 21.52 9.21 -20.71
N ILE A 115 20.61 9.87 -19.96
CA ILE A 115 19.54 9.18 -19.20
C ILE A 115 18.65 8.36 -20.14
N ILE A 116 18.23 8.92 -21.28
CA ILE A 116 17.42 8.21 -22.28
C ILE A 116 18.18 6.99 -22.82
N LYS A 117 19.45 7.13 -23.16
CA LYS A 117 20.29 6.00 -23.60
C LYS A 117 20.41 4.92 -22.54
N LEU A 118 20.54 5.30 -21.27
CA LEU A 118 20.56 4.36 -20.15
C LEU A 118 19.21 3.68 -19.95
N LEU A 119 18.10 4.41 -20.11
CA LEU A 119 16.75 3.85 -20.09
C LEU A 119 16.55 2.86 -21.22
N ASP A 120 16.90 3.19 -22.46
CA ASP A 120 16.79 2.29 -23.61
C ASP A 120 17.56 1.00 -23.36
N LYS A 121 18.81 1.11 -22.88
CA LYS A 121 19.62 -0.06 -22.51
C LYS A 121 18.97 -0.87 -21.40
N ALA A 122 18.46 -0.24 -20.35
CA ALA A 122 17.79 -0.95 -19.27
C ALA A 122 16.54 -1.65 -19.80
N TYR A 123 15.75 -0.94 -20.60
CA TYR A 123 14.55 -1.44 -21.25
C TYR A 123 14.86 -2.64 -22.12
N GLU A 124 15.84 -2.59 -23.02
CA GLU A 124 16.29 -3.73 -23.84
C GLU A 124 16.66 -4.96 -23.00
N ASN A 125 17.36 -4.76 -21.88
CA ASN A 125 17.71 -5.85 -20.96
C ASN A 125 16.50 -6.36 -20.18
N THR A 126 15.48 -5.52 -19.98
CA THR A 126 14.16 -5.92 -19.50
C THR A 126 13.18 -6.30 -20.60
N VAL A 127 13.50 -6.28 -21.90
CA VAL A 127 12.55 -6.59 -23.00
C VAL A 127 12.24 -8.10 -23.08
N ARG A 128 12.92 -8.94 -22.29
CA ARG A 128 12.40 -10.27 -21.89
C ARG A 128 11.23 -10.21 -20.88
N PHE A 129 10.87 -9.01 -20.45
CA PHE A 129 9.91 -8.61 -19.42
C PHE A 129 9.20 -7.28 -19.78
N ARG A 130 8.95 -6.99 -21.06
CA ARG A 130 7.83 -6.08 -21.38
C ARG A 130 6.54 -6.88 -21.23
N PRO A 131 5.67 -6.50 -20.31
CA PRO A 131 4.34 -6.09 -20.69
C PRO A 131 4.30 -4.56 -20.70
N GLU A 132 3.22 -3.98 -21.17
CA GLU A 132 2.82 -2.66 -20.73
C GLU A 132 2.78 -2.64 -19.19
N LEU A 133 3.91 -2.33 -18.55
CA LEU A 133 3.96 -1.92 -17.16
C LEU A 133 3.43 -0.48 -17.13
N SER A 134 2.14 -0.31 -17.42
CA SER A 134 1.39 0.48 -16.47
C SER A 134 1.68 -0.21 -15.14
N VAL A 135 2.27 0.52 -14.18
CA VAL A 135 2.19 0.09 -12.79
C VAL A 135 0.72 -0.25 -12.62
N LEU A 136 0.39 -1.56 -12.53
CA LEU A 136 -0.96 -2.09 -12.44
C LEU A 136 -1.73 -1.05 -11.66
N CYS A 137 -2.66 -0.38 -12.33
CA CYS A 137 -3.41 0.64 -11.65
C CYS A 137 -4.30 -0.18 -10.74
N TRP A 138 -3.82 -0.52 -9.54
CA TRP A 138 -4.51 -1.41 -8.61
C TRP A 138 -5.91 -0.86 -8.26
N GLU A 139 -6.13 0.42 -8.53
CA GLU A 139 -7.44 1.09 -8.52
C GLU A 139 -8.39 0.52 -9.57
N MET A 140 -7.90 0.12 -10.75
CA MET A 140 -8.66 -0.54 -11.81
C MET A 140 -8.75 -2.06 -11.68
N ASP A 141 -7.67 -2.76 -11.31
CA ASP A 141 -7.66 -4.23 -11.47
C ASP A 141 -8.25 -5.01 -10.27
N LEU A 142 -8.55 -4.30 -9.17
CA LEU A 142 -9.31 -4.83 -8.02
C LEU A 142 -10.73 -4.26 -7.95
N PHE A 143 -11.32 -3.83 -9.08
CA PHE A 143 -12.74 -3.45 -9.17
C PHE A 143 -13.74 -4.55 -8.74
N GLY A 144 -13.28 -5.68 -8.19
CA GLY A 144 -14.09 -6.67 -7.50
C GLY A 144 -14.05 -6.64 -5.95
N THR A 145 -13.24 -5.82 -5.25
CA THR A 145 -13.16 -5.93 -3.77
C THR A 145 -14.35 -5.30 -3.04
N ASN A 146 -14.89 -4.18 -3.52
CA ASN A 146 -16.13 -3.62 -2.96
C ASN A 146 -17.31 -4.59 -3.18
N ASP A 147 -17.35 -5.30 -4.32
CA ASP A 147 -18.35 -6.34 -4.58
C ASP A 147 -18.06 -7.65 -3.83
N SER A 148 -16.80 -7.97 -3.52
CA SER A 148 -16.46 -9.17 -2.74
C SER A 148 -17.13 -9.16 -1.37
N ARG A 149 -17.24 -7.97 -0.74
CA ARG A 149 -17.99 -7.77 0.49
C ARG A 149 -19.47 -8.06 0.25
N THR A 150 -20.08 -7.42 -0.73
CA THR A 150 -21.50 -7.61 -1.06
C THR A 150 -21.83 -9.09 -1.34
N MET A 151 -20.87 -9.84 -1.87
CA MET A 151 -21.00 -11.29 -2.11
C MET A 151 -20.78 -12.15 -0.86
N SER A 152 -19.87 -11.76 0.04
CA SER A 152 -19.45 -12.58 1.19
C SER A 152 -20.21 -12.25 2.49
N CYS A 153 -20.58 -10.99 2.71
CA CYS A 153 -21.07 -10.48 3.98
C CYS A 153 -22.21 -9.46 3.78
N GLU A 154 -23.07 -9.32 4.79
CA GLU A 154 -24.03 -8.21 4.91
C GLU A 154 -23.72 -7.41 6.18
N SER A 155 -23.82 -6.09 6.10
CA SER A 155 -23.86 -5.23 7.28
C SER A 155 -25.32 -4.99 7.67
N LYS A 156 -25.69 -5.39 8.88
CA LYS A 156 -27.02 -5.16 9.46
C LYS A 156 -26.84 -4.49 10.82
N ASN A 157 -27.34 -3.26 10.96
CA ASN A 157 -27.20 -2.44 12.17
C ASN A 157 -25.73 -2.29 12.63
N GLY A 158 -24.81 -2.07 11.69
CA GLY A 158 -23.38 -1.98 12.00
C GLY A 158 -22.76 -3.29 12.47
N ILE A 159 -23.34 -4.45 12.14
CA ILE A 159 -22.78 -5.76 12.43
C ILE A 159 -22.60 -6.53 11.13
N LEU A 160 -21.36 -6.93 10.84
CA LEU A 160 -21.04 -7.79 9.70
C LEU A 160 -21.44 -9.25 9.96
N THR A 161 -22.21 -9.81 9.03
CA THR A 161 -22.73 -11.18 9.09
C THR A 161 -22.41 -11.94 7.80
N ALA A 162 -22.06 -13.22 7.89
CA ALA A 162 -21.71 -14.05 6.74
C ALA A 162 -22.93 -14.37 5.85
N LYS A 163 -22.83 -14.13 4.53
CA LYS A 163 -23.88 -14.49 3.54
C LYS A 163 -23.81 -15.93 3.05
N ARG A 164 -22.69 -16.61 3.31
CA ARG A 164 -22.41 -17.99 2.93
C ARG A 164 -21.54 -18.67 3.98
N ASN A 165 -21.36 -19.98 3.84
CA ASN A 165 -20.41 -20.70 4.67
C ASN A 165 -18.97 -20.41 4.21
N PHE A 166 -18.05 -20.35 5.17
CA PHE A 166 -16.61 -20.21 4.97
C PHE A 166 -15.90 -21.32 5.72
N ASN A 167 -14.89 -21.90 5.07
CA ASN A 167 -13.97 -22.84 5.71
C ASN A 167 -12.84 -22.04 6.36
N LYS A 168 -12.20 -22.63 7.38
CA LYS A 168 -10.97 -22.09 7.96
C LYS A 168 -9.94 -21.73 6.87
N GLY A 169 -9.42 -20.52 6.93
CA GLY A 169 -8.44 -19.96 5.99
C GLY A 169 -9.04 -19.25 4.77
N ASP A 170 -10.34 -19.41 4.49
CA ASP A 170 -11.02 -18.71 3.41
C ASP A 170 -10.91 -17.19 3.59
N VAL A 171 -10.66 -16.47 2.51
CA VAL A 171 -10.74 -15.00 2.50
C VAL A 171 -12.21 -14.60 2.51
N LEU A 172 -12.60 -13.81 3.52
CA LEU A 172 -13.93 -13.22 3.64
C LEU A 172 -14.06 -12.06 2.67
N PHE A 173 -13.17 -11.07 2.80
CA PHE A 173 -13.05 -9.90 1.93
C PHE A 173 -11.66 -9.24 2.12
N ILE A 174 -11.32 -8.32 1.22
CA ILE A 174 -10.11 -7.49 1.29
C ILE A 174 -10.56 -6.04 1.36
N ASP A 175 -10.10 -5.30 2.38
CA ASP A 175 -10.34 -3.87 2.49
C ASP A 175 -9.08 -3.07 2.16
N LYS A 176 -9.27 -1.99 1.41
CA LYS A 176 -8.23 -1.02 1.12
C LYS A 176 -8.44 0.20 2.03
N PRO A 177 -7.36 0.78 2.56
CA PRO A 177 -7.50 1.98 3.36
C PRO A 177 -8.04 3.12 2.50
N VAL A 178 -8.97 3.90 3.06
CA VAL A 178 -9.50 5.13 2.44
C VAL A 178 -8.39 6.14 2.27
N VAL A 179 -7.53 6.25 3.29
CA VAL A 179 -6.24 6.91 3.25
C VAL A 179 -5.27 6.13 4.13
N GLY A 180 -3.98 6.15 3.79
CA GLY A 180 -2.95 5.54 4.62
C GLY A 180 -1.59 6.14 4.35
N TYR A 181 -0.64 5.85 5.22
CA TYR A 181 0.75 6.27 5.09
C TYR A 181 1.68 5.25 5.76
N VAL A 182 2.95 5.30 5.37
CA VAL A 182 4.02 4.54 5.99
C VAL A 182 4.72 5.44 7.00
N GLN A 183 4.79 4.98 8.24
CA GLN A 183 5.50 5.65 9.32
C GLN A 183 6.94 5.14 9.43
N ASP A 184 7.88 6.09 9.47
CA ASP A 184 9.28 5.90 9.85
C ASP A 184 10.02 4.80 9.05
N SER A 185 9.70 4.62 7.76
CA SER A 185 10.29 3.58 6.93
C SER A 185 10.81 4.12 5.60
N MET A 186 12.09 3.86 5.34
CA MET A 186 12.74 4.12 4.04
C MET A 186 12.60 2.95 3.06
N LEU A 187 12.05 1.82 3.52
CA LEU A 187 12.09 0.53 2.81
C LEU A 187 10.72 0.12 2.27
N GLN A 188 9.78 1.06 2.31
CA GLN A 188 8.44 0.86 1.84
C GLN A 188 7.98 2.05 1.03
N CYS A 189 7.16 1.74 0.04
CA CYS A 189 6.48 2.78 -0.69
C CYS A 189 5.36 3.40 0.15
N ASN A 190 5.38 4.72 0.33
CA ASN A 190 4.34 5.42 1.06
C ASN A 190 2.97 5.41 0.36
N CYS A 191 2.97 5.27 -0.97
CA CYS A 191 1.76 5.16 -1.78
C CYS A 191 1.11 3.77 -1.66
N CYS A 192 1.87 2.72 -1.99
CA CYS A 192 1.33 1.36 -2.12
C CYS A 192 1.78 0.41 -1.01
N ALA A 193 2.47 0.88 0.03
CA ALA A 193 3.06 0.12 1.15
C ALA A 193 4.07 -0.98 0.79
N LEU A 194 4.31 -1.23 -0.51
CA LEU A 194 5.19 -2.29 -1.00
C LEU A 194 6.58 -2.18 -0.38
N LYS A 195 7.05 -3.29 0.22
CA LYS A 195 8.41 -3.45 0.73
C LYS A 195 9.39 -3.57 -0.45
N THR A 196 10.42 -2.74 -0.46
CA THR A 196 11.46 -2.79 -1.49
C THR A 196 12.80 -2.29 -0.94
N LEU A 197 13.88 -2.93 -1.38
CA LEU A 197 15.25 -2.51 -1.06
C LEU A 197 15.63 -1.18 -1.71
N HIS A 198 14.96 -0.85 -2.81
CA HIS A 198 15.27 0.32 -3.63
C HIS A 198 14.03 1.19 -3.71
N THR A 199 14.02 2.21 -2.85
CA THR A 199 13.00 3.25 -2.85
C THR A 199 13.58 4.56 -3.39
N ILE A 200 12.70 5.37 -3.97
CA ILE A 200 12.95 6.73 -4.42
C ILE A 200 12.45 7.66 -3.32
N PRO A 201 13.34 8.39 -2.62
CA PRO A 201 12.90 9.35 -1.63
C PRO A 201 12.25 10.57 -2.29
N CYS A 202 11.29 11.18 -1.62
CA CYS A 202 10.79 12.50 -2.00
C CYS A 202 11.96 13.50 -1.96
N MET A 203 12.17 14.23 -3.07
CA MET A 203 13.32 15.12 -3.23
C MET A 203 13.22 16.45 -2.47
N GLN A 204 12.10 16.67 -1.78
CA GLN A 204 11.84 17.86 -0.96
C GLN A 204 12.02 17.55 0.53
N CYS A 205 11.29 16.56 1.06
CA CYS A 205 11.34 16.23 2.48
C CYS A 205 12.30 15.07 2.82
N PHE A 206 12.56 14.17 1.87
CA PHE A 206 13.36 12.95 2.02
C PHE A 206 12.93 11.99 3.15
N ALA A 207 11.83 12.27 3.83
CA ALA A 207 11.25 11.43 4.89
C ALA A 207 10.33 10.35 4.32
N VAL A 208 9.85 10.56 3.09
CA VAL A 208 8.88 9.69 2.43
C VAL A 208 9.52 9.04 1.22
N CYS A 209 9.26 7.75 1.04
CA CYS A 209 9.89 6.90 0.03
C CYS A 209 8.87 6.23 -0.88
N TYR A 210 9.23 5.99 -2.14
CA TYR A 210 8.34 5.40 -3.16
C TYR A 210 9.00 4.24 -3.89
N CYS A 211 8.23 3.25 -4.33
CA CYS A 211 8.80 2.18 -5.17
C CYS A 211 8.96 2.62 -6.64
N SER A 212 8.31 3.70 -7.07
CA SER A 212 8.39 4.25 -8.43
C SER A 212 7.93 5.71 -8.49
N VAL A 213 8.19 6.37 -9.61
CA VAL A 213 7.75 7.76 -9.87
C VAL A 213 6.23 7.84 -10.01
N GLU A 214 5.58 6.79 -10.53
CA GLU A 214 4.13 6.71 -10.62
C GLU A 214 3.51 6.70 -9.22
N CYS A 215 4.06 5.90 -8.31
CA CYS A 215 3.62 5.90 -6.91
C CYS A 215 3.86 7.25 -6.23
N GLN A 216 4.97 7.94 -6.54
CA GLN A 216 5.20 9.30 -6.07
C GLN A 216 4.13 10.27 -6.58
N ARG A 217 3.81 10.26 -7.88
CA ARG A 217 2.77 11.10 -8.50
C ARG A 217 1.37 10.79 -7.96
N LYS A 218 1.06 9.52 -7.71
CA LYS A 218 -0.21 9.11 -7.10
C LYS A 218 -0.34 9.64 -5.67
N ASP A 219 0.73 9.52 -4.88
CA ASP A 219 0.75 10.01 -3.50
C ASP A 219 0.87 11.53 -3.42
N GLU A 220 1.30 12.22 -4.48
CA GLU A 220 1.46 13.68 -4.53
C GLU A 220 0.18 14.42 -4.13
N HIS A 221 -0.99 13.87 -4.45
CA HIS A 221 -2.30 14.40 -4.03
C HIS A 221 -2.39 14.64 -2.52
N TYR A 222 -1.77 13.76 -1.73
CA TYR A 222 -1.69 13.87 -0.27
C TYR A 222 -0.36 14.48 0.17
N HIS A 223 0.74 13.98 -0.37
CA HIS A 223 2.08 14.25 0.10
C HIS A 223 2.46 15.72 0.03
N LYS A 224 1.99 16.45 -1.00
CA LYS A 224 2.31 17.88 -1.15
C LYS A 224 1.95 18.71 0.09
N TYR A 225 0.86 18.38 0.77
CA TYR A 225 0.39 19.12 1.95
C TYR A 225 1.14 18.74 3.24
N GLU A 226 1.78 17.57 3.31
CA GLU A 226 2.56 17.11 4.47
C GLU A 226 4.07 17.28 4.25
N CYS A 227 4.51 17.51 3.01
CA CYS A 227 5.91 17.51 2.61
C CYS A 227 6.72 18.54 3.39
N LEU A 228 6.22 19.79 3.49
CA LEU A 228 6.85 20.83 4.28
C LEU A 228 6.91 20.46 5.77
N GLY A 229 5.84 19.89 6.32
CA GLY A 229 5.80 19.39 7.70
C GLY A 229 6.88 18.34 7.97
N PHE A 230 7.10 17.40 7.06
CA PHE A 230 8.20 16.44 7.14
C PHE A 230 9.58 17.10 7.01
N HIS A 231 9.74 18.01 6.05
CA HIS A 231 10.99 18.75 5.82
C HIS A 231 11.41 19.55 7.07
N LEU A 232 10.45 20.18 7.74
CA LEU A 232 10.65 20.95 8.96
C LEU A 232 10.70 20.09 10.24
N GLN A 233 10.42 18.78 10.14
CA GLN A 233 10.19 17.89 11.29
C GLN A 233 9.14 18.46 12.26
N PHE A 234 8.12 19.13 11.72
CA PHE A 234 7.09 19.79 12.52
C PHE A 234 6.16 18.73 13.12
N SER A 235 6.39 18.41 14.40
CA SER A 235 5.75 17.30 15.10
C SER A 235 4.22 17.23 15.00
N PRO A 236 3.46 18.34 14.99
CA PRO A 236 2.01 18.29 14.83
C PRO A 236 1.57 17.68 13.49
N ILE A 237 2.38 17.80 12.44
CA ILE A 237 2.09 17.19 11.14
C ILE A 237 2.63 15.77 11.09
N THR A 238 3.91 15.54 11.44
CA THR A 238 4.52 14.21 11.33
C THR A 238 3.87 13.14 12.21
N LYS A 239 3.25 13.53 13.35
CA LYS A 239 2.51 12.61 14.22
C LYS A 239 1.03 12.45 13.87
N ASN A 240 0.48 13.31 13.01
CA ASN A 240 -0.94 13.31 12.68
C ASN A 240 -1.17 13.28 11.16
N VAL A 241 -0.26 12.65 10.43
CA VAL A 241 -0.29 12.50 8.97
C VAL A 241 -1.62 11.92 8.51
N LEU A 242 -2.11 10.87 9.18
CA LEU A 242 -3.38 10.25 8.82
C LEU A 242 -4.55 11.24 8.91
N ALA A 243 -4.61 12.07 9.96
CA ALA A 243 -5.66 13.07 10.10
C ALA A 243 -5.61 14.13 8.99
N LEU A 244 -4.40 14.56 8.60
CA LEU A 244 -4.22 15.50 7.50
C LEU A 244 -4.64 14.87 6.15
N ARG A 245 -4.24 13.63 5.87
CA ARG A 245 -4.67 12.91 4.65
C ARG A 245 -6.18 12.72 4.61
N THR A 246 -6.79 12.40 5.75
CA THR A 246 -8.25 12.29 5.87
C THR A 246 -8.95 13.64 5.66
N LEU A 247 -8.35 14.75 6.11
CA LEU A 247 -8.86 16.10 5.84
C LEU A 247 -8.87 16.39 4.34
N VAL A 248 -7.78 16.09 3.63
CA VAL A 248 -7.70 16.23 2.16
C VAL A 248 -8.84 15.45 1.49
N LYS A 249 -9.07 14.20 1.93
CA LYS A 249 -10.18 13.38 1.42
C LYS A 249 -11.56 14.00 1.72
N ALA A 250 -11.74 14.58 2.90
CA ALA A 250 -12.96 15.31 3.25
C ALA A 250 -13.18 16.52 2.33
N LEU A 251 -12.11 17.26 2.01
CA LEU A 251 -12.16 18.41 1.13
C LEU A 251 -12.41 18.02 -0.34
N ASP A 252 -11.90 16.87 -0.79
CA ASP A 252 -12.26 16.31 -2.10
C ASP A 252 -13.77 16.07 -2.20
N ILE A 253 -14.34 15.44 -1.17
CA ILE A 253 -15.78 15.16 -1.11
C ILE A 253 -16.58 16.47 -1.07
N LEU A 254 -16.19 17.42 -0.22
CA LEU A 254 -16.84 18.72 -0.15
C LEU A 254 -16.84 19.42 -1.51
N LYS A 255 -15.69 19.44 -2.19
CA LYS A 255 -15.54 20.02 -3.53
C LYS A 255 -16.46 19.35 -4.53
N GLN A 256 -16.53 18.02 -4.55
CA GLN A 256 -17.41 17.27 -5.44
C GLN A 256 -18.89 17.51 -5.13
N ASN A 257 -19.30 17.49 -3.86
CA ASN A 257 -20.68 17.80 -3.45
C ASN A 257 -21.09 19.21 -3.90
N LEU A 258 -20.20 20.21 -3.73
CA LEU A 258 -20.44 21.57 -4.23
C LEU A 258 -20.61 21.63 -5.75
N LEU A 259 -19.82 20.86 -6.50
CA LEU A 259 -19.91 20.80 -7.97
C LEU A 259 -21.19 20.09 -8.45
N LEU A 260 -21.69 19.11 -7.70
CA LEU A 260 -22.91 18.36 -8.04
C LEU A 260 -24.21 19.13 -7.73
N ARG A 261 -24.15 20.17 -6.90
CA ARG A 261 -25.33 21.00 -6.59
C ARG A 261 -25.78 21.78 -7.83
N LYS A 262 -26.88 21.31 -8.43
CA LYS A 262 -27.53 21.91 -9.62
C LYS A 262 -27.98 23.37 -9.42
N HIS A 263 -28.24 23.78 -8.17
CA HIS A 263 -28.68 25.14 -7.86
C HIS A 263 -27.51 25.96 -7.30
N ALA A 264 -26.83 26.71 -8.17
CA ALA A 264 -25.77 27.66 -7.82
C ALA A 264 -26.22 28.82 -6.89
N LEU A 265 -27.50 28.87 -6.49
CA LEU A 265 -28.12 30.02 -5.85
C LEU A 265 -27.85 30.14 -4.34
N HIS A 266 -27.43 29.06 -3.66
CA HIS A 266 -27.13 29.13 -2.22
C HIS A 266 -25.73 28.55 -1.98
N LYS A 267 -24.73 29.38 -2.26
CA LYS A 267 -23.36 29.09 -1.82
C LYS A 267 -23.36 29.02 -0.28
N PRO A 268 -22.60 28.10 0.33
CA PRO A 268 -22.46 28.09 1.77
C PRO A 268 -21.83 29.40 2.25
N GLU A 269 -22.50 30.10 3.14
CA GLU A 269 -22.06 31.35 3.77
C GLU A 269 -21.64 31.13 5.23
N THR A 270 -21.88 29.93 5.77
CA THR A 270 -21.54 29.57 7.15
C THR A 270 -20.80 28.22 7.23
N PRO A 271 -19.98 28.01 8.28
CA PRO A 271 -19.37 26.71 8.55
C PRO A 271 -20.39 25.59 8.68
N GLN A 272 -21.56 25.88 9.24
CA GLN A 272 -22.66 24.92 9.40
C GLN A 272 -23.17 24.44 8.03
N GLN A 273 -23.37 25.36 7.08
CA GLN A 273 -23.79 25.00 5.73
C GLN A 273 -22.72 24.18 4.99
N LEU A 274 -21.41 24.46 5.21
CA LEU A 274 -20.35 23.61 4.67
C LEU A 274 -20.37 22.20 5.23
N TRP A 275 -20.63 22.05 6.53
CA TRP A 275 -20.83 20.73 7.14
C TRP A 275 -22.03 20.00 6.54
N GLU A 276 -23.15 20.68 6.35
CA GLU A 276 -24.31 20.11 5.69
C GLU A 276 -23.99 19.66 4.26
N VAL A 277 -23.17 20.41 3.52
CA VAL A 277 -22.68 20.00 2.20
C VAL A 277 -21.77 18.78 2.29
N LEU A 278 -20.80 18.78 3.21
CA LEU A 278 -19.85 17.67 3.38
C LEU A 278 -20.57 16.35 3.70
N LEU A 279 -21.63 16.43 4.51
CA LEU A 279 -22.43 15.29 4.95
C LEU A 279 -23.52 14.86 3.96
N GLU A 280 -23.62 15.50 2.79
CA GLU A 280 -24.55 15.04 1.76
C GLU A 280 -24.21 13.62 1.31
N ASN A 281 -25.22 12.76 1.35
CA ASN A 281 -25.08 11.36 0.96
C ASN A 281 -25.05 11.24 -0.56
N HIS A 282 -23.86 11.04 -1.10
CA HIS A 282 -23.61 10.76 -2.51
C HIS A 282 -22.82 9.46 -2.63
N THR A 283 -22.92 8.79 -3.79
CA THR A 283 -22.22 7.52 -4.02
C THR A 283 -20.71 7.60 -3.89
N HIS A 284 -20.11 8.76 -4.21
CA HIS A 284 -18.67 8.99 -4.10
C HIS A 284 -18.18 9.27 -2.67
N SER A 285 -19.10 9.63 -1.75
CA SER A 285 -18.79 9.97 -0.36
C SER A 285 -19.14 8.86 0.63
N ALA A 286 -19.94 7.86 0.22
CA ALA A 286 -20.47 6.80 1.08
C ALA A 286 -19.41 6.14 1.98
N ASP A 287 -18.30 5.70 1.40
CA ASP A 287 -17.20 5.02 2.11
C ASP A 287 -16.54 5.90 3.19
N PHE A 288 -16.41 7.20 2.91
CA PHE A 288 -15.82 8.15 3.85
C PHE A 288 -16.81 8.55 4.93
N LEU A 289 -18.07 8.80 4.56
CA LEU A 289 -19.11 9.24 5.49
C LEU A 289 -19.37 8.20 6.58
N GLU A 290 -19.31 6.90 6.25
CA GLU A 290 -19.40 5.83 7.24
C GLU A 290 -18.32 5.99 8.31
N ILE A 291 -17.03 6.10 7.91
CA ILE A 291 -15.92 6.34 8.84
C ILE A 291 -16.08 7.64 9.62
N PHE A 292 -16.47 8.70 8.91
CA PHE A 292 -16.55 10.05 9.46
C PHE A 292 -17.72 10.25 10.44
N GLN A 293 -18.77 9.44 10.33
CA GLN A 293 -19.94 9.49 11.22
C GLN A 293 -19.80 8.57 12.44
N LEU A 294 -18.88 7.60 12.41
CA LEU A 294 -18.69 6.63 13.49
C LEU A 294 -18.11 7.24 14.77
N CYS A 295 -17.41 8.37 14.69
CA CYS A 295 -16.95 9.09 15.87
C CYS A 295 -17.50 10.52 15.86
N THR A 296 -18.51 10.75 16.69
CA THR A 296 -18.95 12.10 17.07
C THR A 296 -18.29 12.51 18.39
N CYS A 297 -18.26 13.81 18.66
CA CYS A 297 -17.80 14.36 19.94
C CYS A 297 -18.62 13.88 21.17
N ASP A 298 -19.67 13.09 20.99
CA ASP A 298 -20.50 12.56 22.08
C ASP A 298 -19.74 11.55 22.97
N HIS A 299 -18.63 11.00 22.48
CA HIS A 299 -17.73 10.11 23.22
C HIS A 299 -16.81 10.87 24.21
N PHE A 300 -16.93 12.19 24.30
CA PHE A 300 -16.07 13.06 25.10
C PHE A 300 -15.89 12.54 26.54
N SER A 301 -16.99 12.19 27.21
CA SER A 301 -16.98 11.80 28.63
C SER A 301 -16.15 10.55 28.91
N ALA A 302 -15.95 9.69 27.91
CA ALA A 302 -15.16 8.47 28.04
C ALA A 302 -13.65 8.68 27.83
N GLU A 303 -13.24 9.71 27.08
CA GLU A 303 -11.86 9.89 26.61
C GLU A 303 -11.32 11.33 26.80
N ARG A 304 -11.53 11.89 28.00
CA ARG A 304 -11.19 13.29 28.32
C ARG A 304 -9.73 13.67 28.02
N GLU A 305 -8.76 12.83 28.36
CA GLU A 305 -7.33 13.10 28.12
C GLU A 305 -7.00 13.16 26.63
N LEU A 306 -7.59 12.26 25.83
CA LEU A 306 -7.45 12.28 24.39
C LEU A 306 -7.98 13.60 23.83
N TYR A 307 -9.14 14.04 24.31
CA TYR A 307 -9.76 15.26 23.84
C TYR A 307 -8.92 16.52 24.12
N HIS A 308 -8.33 16.63 25.31
CA HIS A 308 -7.37 17.70 25.62
C HIS A 308 -6.21 17.71 24.62
N THR A 309 -5.65 16.54 24.32
CA THR A 309 -4.57 16.39 23.34
C THR A 309 -5.02 16.81 21.94
N VAL A 310 -6.24 16.41 21.53
CA VAL A 310 -6.80 16.77 20.23
C VAL A 310 -7.02 18.27 20.12
N LEU A 311 -7.66 18.90 21.11
CA LEU A 311 -7.91 20.35 21.11
C LEU A 311 -6.63 21.19 21.06
N GLN A 312 -5.52 20.70 21.65
CA GLN A 312 -4.21 21.36 21.51
C GLN A 312 -3.60 21.15 20.12
N THR A 313 -3.88 20.02 19.47
CA THR A 313 -3.32 19.66 18.16
C THR A 313 -4.03 20.37 16.99
N VAL A 314 -5.36 20.55 17.08
CA VAL A 314 -6.19 21.20 16.05
C VAL A 314 -5.63 22.57 15.59
N PRO A 315 -5.35 23.53 16.48
CA PRO A 315 -4.84 24.84 16.06
C PRO A 315 -3.41 24.77 15.52
N GLN A 316 -2.61 23.79 15.95
CA GLN A 316 -1.25 23.61 15.42
C GLN A 316 -1.28 23.17 13.95
N ILE A 317 -2.14 22.21 13.61
CA ILE A 317 -2.33 21.76 12.22
C ILE A 317 -2.98 22.86 11.38
N THR A 318 -3.98 23.55 11.91
CA THR A 318 -4.67 24.63 11.19
C THR A 318 -3.73 25.80 10.92
N HIS A 319 -2.89 26.18 11.88
CA HIS A 319 -1.85 27.20 11.68
C HIS A 319 -0.86 26.78 10.60
N TYR A 320 -0.41 25.53 10.59
CA TYR A 320 0.44 24.99 9.52
C TYR A 320 -0.22 25.13 8.15
N ILE A 321 -1.49 24.73 8.02
CA ILE A 321 -2.26 24.84 6.76
C ILE A 321 -2.34 26.30 6.30
N ALA A 322 -2.58 27.24 7.22
CA ALA A 322 -2.65 28.67 6.92
C ALA A 322 -1.30 29.26 6.48
N GLN A 323 -0.19 28.77 7.03
CA GLN A 323 1.16 29.21 6.64
C GLN A 323 1.60 28.64 5.28
N ASP A 324 1.35 27.36 5.05
CA ASP A 324 1.70 26.67 3.80
C ASP A 324 0.84 27.13 2.61
N LYS A 325 -0.43 27.48 2.87
CA LYS A 325 -1.43 28.02 1.92
C LYS A 325 -1.82 27.08 0.77
N GLN A 326 -1.01 26.08 0.42
CA GLN A 326 -1.26 25.22 -0.75
C GLN A 326 -2.63 24.54 -0.68
N LEU A 327 -2.99 23.99 0.48
CA LEU A 327 -4.30 23.37 0.69
C LEU A 327 -5.45 24.38 0.53
N LEU A 328 -5.29 25.61 1.04
CA LEU A 328 -6.34 26.63 0.93
C LEU A 328 -6.57 27.06 -0.52
N GLU A 329 -5.49 27.17 -1.31
CA GLU A 329 -5.59 27.53 -2.73
C GLU A 329 -6.18 26.40 -3.60
N ASP A 330 -5.75 25.15 -3.40
CA ASP A 330 -6.22 24.00 -4.18
C ASP A 330 -7.74 23.71 -3.98
N TYR A 331 -8.26 24.10 -2.81
CA TYR A 331 -9.68 24.01 -2.45
C TYR A 331 -10.38 25.37 -2.39
N LYS A 332 -9.84 26.41 -3.05
CA LYS A 332 -10.43 27.77 -3.08
C LYS A 332 -11.93 27.82 -3.44
N LEU A 333 -12.38 26.90 -4.29
CA LEU A 333 -13.80 26.75 -4.64
C LEU A 333 -14.68 26.46 -3.42
N CYS A 334 -14.18 25.68 -2.45
CA CYS A 334 -14.90 25.36 -1.21
C CYS A 334 -15.08 26.59 -0.30
N TRP A 335 -14.24 27.61 -0.46
CA TRP A 335 -14.19 28.79 0.41
C TRP A 335 -14.93 30.01 -0.18
N MET A 336 -15.45 29.89 -1.40
CA MET A 336 -16.08 31.02 -2.10
C MET A 336 -17.31 31.55 -1.35
N GLY A 337 -17.23 32.79 -0.86
CA GLY A 337 -18.31 33.44 -0.12
C GLY A 337 -18.16 33.39 1.40
N LEU A 338 -17.11 32.75 1.91
CA LEU A 338 -16.81 32.66 3.34
C LEU A 338 -15.73 33.65 3.76
N THR A 339 -15.83 34.14 4.98
CA THR A 339 -14.72 34.87 5.61
C THR A 339 -13.61 33.90 6.01
N HIS A 340 -12.39 34.42 6.20
CA HIS A 340 -11.25 33.64 6.67
C HIS A 340 -11.56 32.92 8.01
N ASP A 341 -12.25 33.60 8.93
CA ASP A 341 -12.61 33.04 10.24
C ASP A 341 -13.62 31.90 10.11
N CYS A 342 -14.56 31.98 9.16
CA CYS A 342 -15.48 30.89 8.88
C CYS A 342 -14.76 29.69 8.27
N CYS A 343 -13.82 29.91 7.36
CA CYS A 343 -12.99 28.84 6.79
C CYS A 343 -12.16 28.15 7.88
N THR A 344 -11.51 28.93 8.74
CA THR A 344 -10.69 28.44 9.86
C THR A 344 -11.55 27.61 10.82
N LEU A 345 -12.69 28.14 11.25
CA LEU A 345 -13.61 27.44 12.15
C LEU A 345 -14.14 26.13 11.55
N PHE A 346 -14.44 26.12 10.24
CA PHE A 346 -14.82 24.89 9.54
C PHE A 346 -13.68 23.86 9.57
N LEU A 347 -12.46 24.25 9.17
CA LEU A 347 -11.30 23.35 9.15
C LEU A 347 -10.98 22.80 10.55
N GLU A 348 -10.98 23.65 11.57
CA GLU A 348 -10.74 23.24 12.96
C GLU A 348 -11.78 22.23 13.45
N SER A 349 -13.06 22.47 13.13
CA SER A 349 -14.15 21.55 13.51
C SER A 349 -14.05 20.20 12.81
N VAL A 350 -13.67 20.16 11.53
CA VAL A 350 -13.44 18.89 10.80
C VAL A 350 -12.21 18.17 11.36
N LEU A 351 -11.11 18.88 11.57
CA LEU A 351 -9.88 18.33 12.16
C LEU A 351 -10.11 17.76 13.56
N LEU A 352 -10.93 18.43 14.38
CA LEU A 352 -11.32 17.93 15.70
C LEU A 352 -11.92 16.53 15.61
N ARG A 353 -12.88 16.32 14.71
CA ARG A 353 -13.49 15.00 14.48
C ARG A 353 -12.47 13.99 13.95
N LEU A 354 -11.67 14.38 12.94
CA LEU A 354 -10.70 13.49 12.29
C LEU A 354 -9.55 13.07 13.21
N LEU A 355 -9.05 13.97 14.04
CA LEU A 355 -8.04 13.66 15.04
C LEU A 355 -8.60 12.72 16.10
N PHE A 356 -9.87 12.85 16.45
CA PHE A 356 -10.50 11.89 17.36
C PHE A 356 -10.58 10.50 16.71
N VAL A 357 -11.12 10.39 15.50
CA VAL A 357 -11.19 9.12 14.72
C VAL A 357 -9.82 8.44 14.62
N THR A 358 -8.79 9.23 14.30
CA THR A 358 -7.45 8.68 14.05
C THR A 358 -6.71 8.31 15.33
N LYS A 359 -6.97 9.01 16.44
CA LYS A 359 -6.29 8.74 17.73
C LYS A 359 -7.01 7.75 18.63
N SER A 360 -8.34 7.65 18.56
CA SER A 360 -9.10 6.60 19.25
C SER A 360 -8.80 5.21 18.68
N ARG A 361 -8.16 5.15 17.49
CA ARG A 361 -7.85 3.93 16.73
C ARG A 361 -9.09 3.12 16.36
N SER A 362 -10.29 3.73 16.41
CA SER A 362 -11.55 3.06 16.09
C SER A 362 -11.61 2.59 14.63
N CYS A 363 -10.83 3.21 13.74
CA CYS A 363 -10.78 2.89 12.31
C CYS A 363 -9.34 2.82 11.77
N CYS A 364 -8.34 2.68 12.66
CA CYS A 364 -6.93 2.69 12.28
C CYS A 364 -6.24 1.39 12.62
N PHE A 365 -5.61 0.78 11.62
CA PHE A 365 -4.66 -0.29 11.86
C PHE A 365 -3.24 0.22 11.75
N SER A 366 -2.42 -0.13 12.74
CA SER A 366 -0.97 -0.03 12.72
C SER A 366 -0.39 -1.43 12.77
N TYR A 367 0.51 -1.73 11.84
CA TYR A 367 1.14 -3.04 11.74
C TYR A 367 2.65 -2.91 11.74
N VAL A 368 3.30 -3.70 12.58
CA VAL A 368 4.76 -3.86 12.59
C VAL A 368 5.13 -4.84 11.50
N LEU A 369 6.12 -4.49 10.68
CA LEU A 369 6.46 -5.27 9.51
C LEU A 369 7.65 -6.19 9.77
N ALA A 370 7.49 -7.43 9.36
CA ALA A 370 8.57 -8.40 9.35
C ALA A 370 9.32 -8.37 8.01
N PHE A 371 10.64 -8.43 8.10
CA PHE A 371 11.57 -8.58 6.99
C PHE A 371 12.31 -9.90 7.13
N LYS A 372 12.59 -10.61 6.03
CA LYS A 372 13.52 -11.74 6.11
C LYS A 372 14.88 -11.23 6.58
N LYS A 373 15.53 -11.95 7.49
CA LYS A 373 16.82 -11.56 8.07
C LYS A 373 17.90 -11.31 7.01
N THR A 374 17.90 -12.09 5.93
CA THR A 374 18.80 -11.89 4.78
C THR A 374 18.52 -10.57 4.08
N ASP A 375 17.25 -10.24 3.88
CA ASP A 375 16.84 -9.01 3.22
C ASP A 375 17.20 -7.83 4.11
N TYR A 376 16.84 -7.88 5.40
CA TYR A 376 17.17 -6.88 6.42
C TYR A 376 18.68 -6.61 6.51
N GLY A 377 19.50 -7.66 6.53
CA GLY A 377 20.97 -7.55 6.54
C GLY A 377 21.50 -6.85 5.28
N ASN A 378 20.97 -7.18 4.10
CA ASN A 378 21.31 -6.46 2.87
C ASN A 378 20.87 -4.99 2.92
N MET A 379 19.76 -4.67 3.61
CA MET A 379 19.29 -3.28 3.77
C MET A 379 20.25 -2.47 4.64
N LEU A 380 20.67 -3.01 5.79
CA LEU A 380 21.60 -2.35 6.71
C LEU A 380 22.96 -2.07 6.05
N LEU A 381 23.41 -2.96 5.16
CA LEU A 381 24.63 -2.75 4.38
C LEU A 381 24.48 -1.58 3.39
N LEU A 382 23.30 -1.41 2.78
CA LEU A 382 23.04 -0.30 1.84
C LEU A 382 22.92 1.06 2.55
N THR A 383 22.41 1.08 3.78
CA THR A 383 22.38 2.32 4.59
C THR A 383 23.74 2.67 5.19
N GLY A 384 24.74 1.79 5.01
CA GLY A 384 26.10 1.86 5.54
C GLY A 384 26.17 2.04 7.06
N ALA A 385 25.19 1.47 7.77
CA ALA A 385 25.27 1.28 9.20
C ALA A 385 26.40 0.28 9.51
N THR A 386 27.60 0.79 9.80
CA THR A 386 28.77 -0.04 10.10
C THR A 386 28.75 -0.52 11.56
N GLY A 387 28.47 -1.81 11.77
CA GLY A 387 29.00 -2.69 12.82
C GLY A 387 28.71 -2.43 14.31
N ASP A 388 28.68 -1.18 14.78
CA ASP A 388 28.53 -0.87 16.21
C ASP A 388 27.08 -0.50 16.58
N GLU A 389 26.33 0.16 15.69
CA GLU A 389 24.90 0.45 15.89
C GLU A 389 23.99 -0.80 15.77
N THR A 390 24.52 -1.89 15.19
CA THR A 390 23.78 -3.16 15.04
C THR A 390 23.78 -4.02 16.30
N ARG A 391 24.53 -3.65 17.35
CA ARG A 391 24.76 -4.53 18.52
C ARG A 391 23.56 -4.72 19.44
N ASP A 392 22.56 -3.84 19.40
CA ASP A 392 21.36 -3.97 20.25
C ASP A 392 20.21 -4.76 19.60
N TYR A 393 20.33 -5.13 18.32
CA TYR A 393 19.34 -6.03 17.71
C TYR A 393 19.65 -7.47 18.12
N LYS A 394 19.01 -7.94 19.20
CA LYS A 394 18.97 -9.36 19.54
C LYS A 394 18.23 -10.11 18.43
N PHE A 395 18.97 -10.59 17.45
CA PHE A 395 18.44 -11.51 16.45
C PHE A 395 17.95 -12.77 17.19
N THR A 396 16.64 -12.95 17.23
CA THR A 396 16.04 -14.23 17.61
C THR A 396 16.44 -15.30 16.58
N ALA A 397 16.23 -16.57 16.90
CA ALA A 397 16.42 -17.68 15.94
C ALA A 397 15.44 -17.63 14.76
N ASP A 398 14.51 -16.67 14.77
CA ASP A 398 13.48 -16.49 13.76
C ASP A 398 14.10 -16.03 12.42
N PRO A 399 13.69 -16.61 11.28
CA PRO A 399 14.11 -16.14 9.95
C PRO A 399 13.69 -14.69 9.66
N PHE A 400 12.81 -14.09 10.47
CA PHE A 400 12.33 -12.72 10.28
C PHE A 400 12.82 -11.74 11.36
N VAL A 401 13.05 -10.49 10.94
CA VAL A 401 13.35 -9.33 11.79
C VAL A 401 12.14 -8.40 11.75
N MET A 402 11.57 -8.12 12.91
CA MET A 402 10.52 -7.10 13.04
C MET A 402 11.20 -5.72 12.98
N GLY A 403 10.90 -4.94 11.95
CA GLY A 403 11.33 -3.54 11.87
C GLY A 403 10.36 -2.65 12.62
N GLU A 404 10.81 -1.49 13.10
CA GLU A 404 9.93 -0.47 13.72
C GLU A 404 8.95 0.17 12.71
N ASN A 405 9.12 -0.15 11.43
CA ASN A 405 8.29 0.33 10.33
C ASN A 405 6.82 -0.02 10.56
N GLN A 406 5.96 1.01 10.52
CA GLN A 406 4.53 0.87 10.71
C GLN A 406 3.77 1.36 9.49
N TYR A 407 2.82 0.57 8.98
CA TYR A 407 1.81 1.08 8.05
C TYR A 407 0.57 1.50 8.84
N ASN A 408 0.14 2.75 8.64
CA ASN A 408 -1.03 3.32 9.29
C ASN A 408 -2.08 3.64 8.22
N GLY A 409 -3.21 2.94 8.27
CA GLY A 409 -4.32 3.14 7.32
C GLY A 409 -5.63 3.38 8.04
N MET A 410 -6.54 4.13 7.40
CA MET A 410 -7.91 4.33 7.83
C MET A 410 -8.84 3.41 7.04
N TYR A 411 -9.54 2.51 7.71
CA TYR A 411 -10.33 1.43 7.10
C TYR A 411 -11.80 1.54 7.50
N ARG A 412 -12.69 1.03 6.64
CA ARG A 412 -14.14 1.19 6.82
C ARG A 412 -14.67 0.31 7.95
N PHE A 413 -14.26 -0.96 7.95
CA PHE A 413 -15.05 -2.01 8.59
C PHE A 413 -14.71 -2.30 10.04
N GLN A 414 -13.72 -1.61 10.62
CA GLN A 414 -13.28 -1.91 11.98
C GLN A 414 -14.40 -1.72 13.02
N SER A 415 -15.27 -0.73 12.82
CA SER A 415 -16.41 -0.48 13.70
C SER A 415 -17.55 -1.50 13.54
N GLU A 416 -17.64 -2.15 12.38
CA GLU A 416 -18.74 -3.07 12.07
C GLU A 416 -18.49 -4.51 12.53
N MET A 417 -17.26 -4.81 12.94
CA MET A 417 -16.89 -6.10 13.46
C MET A 417 -16.92 -6.08 15.00
N LEU A 418 -17.31 -7.18 15.61
CA LEU A 418 -17.23 -7.32 17.07
C LEU A 418 -15.83 -7.76 17.45
N SER A 419 -15.18 -7.01 18.33
CA SER A 419 -13.85 -7.37 18.83
C SER A 419 -13.98 -8.40 19.96
N SER A 420 -13.13 -9.43 19.94
CA SER A 420 -13.05 -10.39 21.04
C SER A 420 -11.64 -10.95 21.17
N ARG A 421 -11.15 -11.07 22.40
CA ARG A 421 -9.83 -11.68 22.67
C ARG A 421 -9.85 -13.21 22.59
N THR A 422 -10.97 -13.83 22.93
CA THR A 422 -11.05 -15.29 23.09
C THR A 422 -11.95 -15.96 22.08
N ASN A 423 -12.95 -15.24 21.54
CA ASN A 423 -14.02 -15.82 20.75
C ASN A 423 -14.08 -15.17 19.37
N TYR A 424 -12.99 -15.28 18.60
CA TYR A 424 -12.94 -14.76 17.24
C TYR A 424 -13.10 -15.90 16.22
N ASN A 425 -13.85 -15.63 15.16
CA ASN A 425 -13.96 -16.51 13.99
C ASN A 425 -13.29 -15.90 12.76
N THR A 426 -12.74 -14.70 12.89
CA THR A 426 -12.05 -13.96 11.83
C THR A 426 -10.68 -13.47 12.30
N ILE A 427 -9.66 -13.63 11.46
CA ILE A 427 -8.33 -13.04 11.62
C ILE A 427 -8.07 -12.03 10.50
N THR A 428 -7.22 -11.04 10.78
CA THR A 428 -6.75 -10.06 9.79
C THR A 428 -5.33 -10.38 9.36
N VAL A 429 -5.07 -10.24 8.06
CA VAL A 429 -3.75 -10.39 7.46
C VAL A 429 -3.46 -9.14 6.66
N LEU A 430 -2.43 -8.39 7.05
CA LEU A 430 -1.93 -7.29 6.26
C LEU A 430 -1.24 -7.86 5.01
N LEU A 431 -1.67 -7.40 3.84
CA LEU A 431 -1.00 -7.68 2.59
C LEU A 431 0.17 -6.71 2.41
N ASP A 432 1.21 -7.12 1.67
CA ASP A 432 2.42 -6.31 1.48
C ASP A 432 2.18 -4.94 0.83
N HIS A 433 0.96 -4.67 0.36
CA HIS A 433 0.55 -3.41 -0.25
C HIS A 433 -0.44 -2.58 0.58
N GLY A 434 -0.51 -2.82 1.89
CA GLY A 434 -1.30 -1.99 2.81
C GLY A 434 -2.80 -2.27 2.82
N ALA A 435 -3.28 -3.24 2.03
CA ALA A 435 -4.65 -3.73 2.18
C ALA A 435 -4.73 -4.79 3.27
N VAL A 436 -5.90 -4.92 3.88
CA VAL A 436 -6.14 -5.90 4.94
C VAL A 436 -7.07 -6.98 4.41
N ALA A 437 -6.58 -8.21 4.39
CA ALA A 437 -7.39 -9.39 4.10
C ALA A 437 -8.00 -9.92 5.40
N PHE A 438 -9.31 -10.10 5.41
CA PHE A 438 -10.02 -10.74 6.52
C PHE A 438 -10.21 -12.21 6.16
N ARG A 439 -9.76 -13.12 7.03
CA ARG A 439 -9.82 -14.56 6.80
C ARG A 439 -10.58 -15.26 7.91
N ALA A 440 -11.28 -16.32 7.56
CA ALA A 440 -11.94 -17.19 8.52
C ALA A 440 -10.88 -17.88 9.41
N ALA A 441 -10.91 -17.63 10.71
CA ALA A 441 -10.07 -18.28 11.71
C ALA A 441 -10.52 -19.72 11.99
N ASP A 442 -11.81 -19.96 11.81
CA ASP A 442 -12.50 -21.23 11.95
C ASP A 442 -13.62 -21.34 10.89
N GLU A 443 -14.38 -22.42 10.88
CA GLU A 443 -15.59 -22.52 10.07
C GLU A 443 -16.61 -21.44 10.47
N ILE A 444 -17.12 -20.68 9.50
CA ILE A 444 -18.17 -19.67 9.68
C ILE A 444 -19.39 -20.10 8.89
N LYS A 445 -20.55 -20.23 9.53
CA LYS A 445 -21.79 -20.57 8.84
C LYS A 445 -22.49 -19.31 8.34
N LYS A 446 -23.28 -19.46 7.29
CA LYS A 446 -24.18 -18.41 6.82
C LYS A 446 -25.07 -17.93 7.98
N GLY A 447 -25.11 -16.62 8.19
CA GLY A 447 -25.84 -15.98 9.29
C GLY A 447 -25.02 -15.75 10.55
N ASP A 448 -23.80 -16.29 10.63
CA ASP A 448 -22.92 -16.03 11.77
C ASP A 448 -22.37 -14.60 11.71
N LYS A 449 -22.31 -13.97 12.89
CA LYS A 449 -21.66 -12.67 13.05
C LYS A 449 -20.16 -12.83 12.92
N LEU A 450 -19.50 -11.87 12.26
CA LEU A 450 -18.05 -11.83 12.21
C LEU A 450 -17.51 -11.22 13.51
N ILE A 451 -16.69 -12.00 14.21
CA ILE A 451 -16.00 -11.59 15.42
C ILE A 451 -14.51 -11.66 15.14
N PHE A 452 -13.83 -10.53 15.25
CA PHE A 452 -12.40 -10.43 15.00
C PHE A 452 -11.60 -10.48 16.29
N THR A 453 -10.39 -10.99 16.19
CA THR A 453 -9.40 -10.91 17.27
C THR A 453 -9.07 -9.44 17.52
N GLU A 454 -9.23 -8.98 18.77
CA GLU A 454 -8.52 -7.78 19.20
C GLU A 454 -7.03 -8.06 19.05
N ALA A 455 -6.39 -7.44 18.07
CA ALA A 455 -4.95 -7.55 17.91
C ALA A 455 -4.29 -6.99 19.17
N SER A 456 -3.84 -7.86 20.08
CA SER A 456 -2.82 -7.46 21.03
C SER A 456 -1.51 -7.37 20.24
N THR A 457 -0.74 -6.30 20.44
CA THR A 457 0.56 -6.12 19.79
C THR A 457 1.53 -7.29 20.04
N LYS A 458 1.22 -8.19 20.97
CA LYS A 458 2.01 -9.38 21.30
C LYS A 458 1.65 -10.62 20.45
N ASP A 459 0.47 -10.68 19.84
CA ASP A 459 0.01 -11.88 19.08
C ASP A 459 0.43 -11.86 17.60
N VAL A 460 1.09 -10.78 17.14
CA VAL A 460 1.57 -10.60 15.76
C VAL A 460 2.55 -11.72 15.34
N ALA A 461 3.33 -12.26 16.27
CA ALA A 461 4.22 -13.40 16.01
C ALA A 461 3.45 -14.70 15.67
N TYR A 462 2.29 -14.92 16.28
CA TYR A 462 1.47 -16.11 16.04
C TYR A 462 0.74 -16.04 14.69
N LEU A 463 0.29 -14.85 14.28
CA LEU A 463 -0.31 -14.61 12.97
C LEU A 463 0.71 -14.77 11.83
N HIS A 464 1.98 -14.44 12.07
CA HIS A 464 3.05 -14.64 11.09
C HIS A 464 3.30 -16.13 10.80
N ALA A 465 3.24 -16.98 11.82
CA ALA A 465 3.39 -18.44 11.68
C ALA A 465 2.27 -19.10 10.84
N ILE A 466 1.07 -18.51 10.81
CA ILE A 466 -0.04 -18.98 9.96
C ILE A 466 0.14 -18.49 8.51
N SER A 467 0.81 -17.34 8.31
CA SER A 467 1.11 -16.79 6.97
C SER A 467 2.32 -17.44 6.30
N SER A 468 3.29 -17.92 7.07
CA SER A 468 4.41 -18.71 6.58
C SER A 468 3.95 -20.14 6.34
N GLN A 469 3.50 -20.42 5.13
CA GLN A 469 3.34 -21.78 4.63
C GLN A 469 4.67 -22.54 4.78
N GLU A 470 4.82 -23.34 5.84
CA GLU A 470 5.80 -24.41 5.89
C GLU A 470 5.40 -25.50 4.89
N ILE A 471 5.64 -25.28 3.59
CA ILE A 471 5.66 -26.41 2.65
C ILE A 471 6.80 -26.24 1.63
N TYR A 472 7.66 -27.28 1.61
CA TYR A 472 8.66 -27.65 0.60
C TYR A 472 10.07 -27.04 0.68
N VAL A 473 10.94 -27.71 1.45
CA VAL A 473 12.39 -27.75 1.17
C VAL A 473 12.74 -29.19 0.73
N LEU A 474 12.84 -29.42 -0.57
CA LEU A 474 13.49 -30.62 -1.11
C LEU A 474 14.94 -30.29 -1.44
N ALA A 475 15.86 -30.90 -0.68
CA ALA A 475 17.30 -30.76 -0.84
C ALA A 475 17.74 -31.18 -2.25
N SER A 476 18.48 -30.31 -2.96
CA SER A 476 19.10 -30.64 -4.23
C SER A 476 20.38 -31.47 -3.99
N SER A 477 20.49 -32.63 -4.63
CA SER A 477 21.75 -33.34 -4.81
C SER A 477 22.09 -33.45 -6.29
N ASN A 478 23.36 -33.25 -6.63
CA ASN A 478 23.89 -33.22 -7.99
C ASN A 478 23.93 -34.62 -8.61
N SER A 479 23.09 -34.90 -9.62
CA SER A 479 23.36 -35.91 -10.66
C SER A 479 22.53 -35.61 -11.92
N GLY A 480 23.06 -35.95 -13.11
CA GLY A 480 22.69 -35.36 -14.42
C GLY A 480 21.29 -35.65 -15.01
N LEU A 481 21.10 -35.22 -16.27
CA LEU A 481 19.87 -35.15 -17.12
C LEU A 481 18.71 -36.15 -16.87
N CYS A 482 18.97 -37.35 -16.35
CA CYS A 482 17.93 -38.30 -15.97
C CYS A 482 17.12 -37.84 -14.73
N THR A 483 17.74 -37.07 -13.82
CA THR A 483 17.07 -36.49 -12.65
C THR A 483 16.17 -35.31 -13.00
N GLU A 484 16.55 -34.47 -13.97
CA GLU A 484 15.74 -33.32 -14.37
C GLU A 484 14.39 -33.75 -14.95
N LYS A 485 14.37 -34.85 -15.71
CA LYS A 485 13.13 -35.44 -16.23
C LYS A 485 12.22 -35.91 -15.08
N VAL A 486 12.76 -36.62 -14.10
CA VAL A 486 12.00 -37.13 -12.95
C VAL A 486 11.49 -36.00 -12.06
N ILE A 487 12.32 -34.99 -11.79
CA ILE A 487 11.93 -33.79 -11.03
C ILE A 487 10.79 -33.06 -11.76
N PHE A 488 10.90 -32.92 -13.08
CA PHE A 488 9.90 -32.24 -13.89
C PHE A 488 8.57 -33.00 -13.97
N GLU A 489 8.60 -34.32 -14.16
CA GLU A 489 7.40 -35.17 -14.12
C GLU A 489 6.73 -35.15 -12.73
N ASN A 490 7.52 -35.15 -11.65
CA ASN A 490 7.01 -35.03 -10.29
C ASN A 490 6.36 -33.67 -10.04
N HIS A 491 6.97 -32.58 -10.50
CA HIS A 491 6.38 -31.24 -10.41
C HIS A 491 5.04 -31.17 -11.15
N ILE A 492 4.94 -31.73 -12.37
CA ILE A 492 3.67 -31.74 -13.10
C ILE A 492 2.61 -32.59 -12.39
N LYS A 493 2.98 -33.75 -11.83
CA LYS A 493 2.05 -34.59 -11.06
C LYS A 493 1.53 -33.86 -9.83
N ILE A 494 2.40 -33.17 -9.10
CA ILE A 494 2.03 -32.33 -7.94
C ILE A 494 1.06 -31.23 -8.38
N TRP A 495 1.37 -30.51 -9.44
CA TRP A 495 0.51 -29.47 -10.00
C TRP A 495 -0.84 -29.98 -10.48
N SER A 496 -0.85 -31.13 -11.18
CA SER A 496 -2.09 -31.78 -11.61
C SER A 496 -2.93 -32.21 -10.41
N GLN A 497 -2.32 -32.67 -9.32
CA GLN A 497 -3.02 -33.04 -8.09
C GLN A 497 -3.56 -31.81 -7.35
N LEU A 498 -2.78 -30.71 -7.24
CA LEU A 498 -3.20 -29.45 -6.63
C LEU A 498 -4.40 -28.82 -7.37
N ILE A 499 -4.40 -28.93 -8.69
CA ILE A 499 -5.49 -28.44 -9.53
C ILE A 499 -6.72 -29.35 -9.43
N LYS A 500 -6.53 -30.68 -9.51
CA LYS A 500 -7.63 -31.66 -9.39
C LYS A 500 -8.26 -31.69 -8.02
N SER A 501 -7.51 -31.40 -6.96
CA SER A 501 -8.05 -31.29 -5.59
C SER A 501 -8.95 -30.07 -5.42
N LYS A 502 -9.09 -29.22 -6.44
CA LYS A 502 -9.75 -27.91 -6.36
C LYS A 502 -9.19 -27.12 -5.18
N ALA A 503 -7.87 -27.16 -4.98
CA ALA A 503 -7.22 -26.30 -4.00
C ALA A 503 -7.69 -24.87 -4.28
N LYS A 504 -8.47 -24.31 -3.35
CA LYS A 504 -9.31 -23.13 -3.63
C LYS A 504 -8.51 -21.84 -3.84
N ILE A 505 -7.20 -21.85 -3.57
CA ILE A 505 -6.34 -20.67 -3.63
C ILE A 505 -4.96 -21.07 -4.16
N PHE A 506 -4.57 -20.47 -5.29
CA PHE A 506 -3.20 -20.44 -5.77
C PHE A 506 -2.60 -19.09 -5.31
N THR A 507 -1.41 -19.10 -4.71
CA THR A 507 -0.68 -17.86 -4.38
C THR A 507 0.13 -17.38 -5.58
N GLU A 508 0.62 -16.15 -5.53
CA GLU A 508 1.56 -15.61 -6.54
C GLU A 508 2.77 -16.54 -6.73
N ASP A 509 3.34 -17.08 -5.64
CA ASP A 509 4.45 -18.02 -5.70
C ASP A 509 4.10 -19.31 -6.44
N HIS A 510 2.88 -19.85 -6.24
CA HIS A 510 2.40 -20.99 -7.01
C HIS A 510 2.34 -20.64 -8.50
N PHE A 511 1.78 -19.49 -8.87
CA PHE A 511 1.75 -19.10 -10.29
C PHE A 511 3.13 -18.86 -10.88
N LEU A 512 4.05 -18.28 -10.11
CA LEU A 512 5.43 -18.10 -10.52
C LEU A 512 6.13 -19.45 -10.74
N ASP A 513 5.94 -20.40 -9.84
CA ASP A 513 6.43 -21.78 -9.98
C ASP A 513 5.86 -22.46 -11.22
N LEU A 514 4.58 -22.24 -11.52
CA LEU A 514 3.96 -22.75 -12.74
C LEU A 514 4.56 -22.11 -13.99
N LEU A 515 4.76 -20.79 -14.02
CA LEU A 515 5.40 -20.11 -15.14
C LEU A 515 6.86 -20.56 -15.33
N LEU A 516 7.60 -20.77 -14.24
CA LEU A 516 8.97 -21.30 -14.25
C LEU A 516 8.98 -22.75 -14.76
N LEU A 517 7.97 -23.55 -14.41
CA LEU A 517 7.78 -24.90 -14.95
C LEU A 517 7.58 -24.84 -16.48
N PHE A 518 6.75 -23.93 -16.98
CA PHE A 518 6.57 -23.70 -18.43
C PHE A 518 7.87 -23.26 -19.11
N ASP A 519 8.61 -22.31 -18.53
CA ASP A 519 9.86 -21.81 -19.11
C ASP A 519 10.96 -22.88 -19.12
N ARG A 520 11.04 -23.69 -18.04
CA ARG A 520 11.96 -24.82 -17.95
C ARG A 520 11.60 -25.90 -18.97
N PHE A 521 10.31 -26.20 -19.14
CA PHE A 521 9.84 -27.12 -20.16
C PHE A 521 10.24 -26.68 -21.57
N ILE A 522 9.94 -25.43 -21.93
CA ILE A 522 10.27 -24.87 -23.26
C ILE A 522 11.78 -24.91 -23.50
N THR A 523 12.57 -24.60 -22.48
CA THR A 523 14.05 -24.63 -22.57
C THR A 523 14.59 -26.05 -22.76
N LEU A 524 14.02 -27.03 -22.04
CA LEU A 524 14.41 -28.43 -22.16
C LEU A 524 13.94 -29.04 -23.47
N TYR A 525 12.76 -28.66 -23.97
CA TYR A 525 12.20 -29.14 -25.24
C TYR A 525 13.19 -29.01 -26.40
N HIS A 526 13.83 -27.86 -26.54
CA HIS A 526 14.81 -27.63 -27.61
C HIS A 526 16.10 -28.43 -27.47
N LYS A 527 16.38 -28.98 -26.28
CA LYS A 527 17.58 -29.77 -25.97
C LYS A 527 17.32 -31.28 -25.99
N LEU A 528 16.06 -31.71 -26.05
CA LEU A 528 15.73 -33.13 -26.03
C LEU A 528 16.18 -33.81 -27.33
N PRO A 529 16.86 -34.96 -27.26
CA PRO A 529 17.15 -35.77 -28.43
C PRO A 529 15.83 -36.15 -29.11
N LYS A 530 15.75 -36.02 -30.43
CA LYS A 530 14.60 -36.47 -31.24
C LYS A 530 14.53 -38.00 -31.35
N LYS A 531 14.82 -38.73 -30.27
CA LYS A 531 14.67 -40.19 -30.20
C LYS A 531 13.20 -40.55 -30.01
N GLN A 532 12.75 -41.64 -30.63
CA GLN A 532 11.34 -42.06 -30.64
C GLN A 532 10.71 -42.20 -29.25
N SER A 533 11.44 -42.76 -28.27
CA SER A 533 10.94 -42.90 -26.90
C SER A 533 10.72 -41.56 -26.17
N CYS A 534 11.36 -40.48 -26.64
CA CYS A 534 11.16 -39.14 -26.08
C CYS A 534 9.89 -38.47 -26.61
N ILE A 535 9.43 -38.83 -27.82
CA ILE A 535 8.26 -38.19 -28.47
C ILE A 535 6.97 -38.48 -27.69
N VAL A 536 6.78 -39.74 -27.25
CA VAL A 536 5.59 -40.14 -26.48
C VAL A 536 5.53 -39.44 -25.12
N THR A 537 6.64 -39.44 -24.36
CA THR A 537 6.69 -38.77 -23.05
C THR A 537 6.49 -37.26 -23.18
N LEU A 538 7.05 -36.67 -24.23
CA LEU A 538 6.91 -35.25 -24.51
C LEU A 538 5.46 -34.88 -24.84
N TYR A 539 4.77 -35.69 -25.65
CA TYR A 539 3.36 -35.50 -25.95
C TYR A 539 2.48 -35.61 -24.70
N GLN A 540 2.72 -36.60 -23.83
CA GLN A 540 2.01 -36.74 -22.55
C GLN A 540 2.22 -35.53 -21.64
N THR A 541 3.46 -35.04 -21.57
CA THR A 541 3.85 -33.87 -20.78
C THR A 541 3.15 -32.59 -21.26
N ILE A 542 3.11 -32.37 -22.57
CA ILE A 542 2.42 -31.23 -23.19
C ILE A 542 0.93 -31.26 -22.85
N ASN A 543 0.29 -32.44 -22.95
CA ASN A 543 -1.13 -32.58 -22.60
C ASN A 543 -1.39 -32.34 -21.11
N MET A 544 -0.49 -32.75 -20.21
CA MET A 544 -0.63 -32.44 -18.78
C MET A 544 -0.51 -30.93 -18.51
N LEU A 545 0.47 -30.25 -19.12
CA LEU A 545 0.64 -28.80 -19.01
C LEU A 545 -0.57 -28.04 -19.58
N GLU A 546 -1.17 -28.57 -20.65
CA GLU A 546 -2.40 -28.00 -21.19
C GLU A 546 -3.57 -28.14 -20.22
N VAL A 547 -3.78 -29.31 -19.60
CA VAL A 547 -4.82 -29.47 -18.56
C VAL A 547 -4.59 -28.49 -17.41
N VAL A 548 -3.35 -28.36 -16.94
CA VAL A 548 -2.96 -27.39 -15.91
C VAL A 548 -3.33 -25.95 -16.30
N TYR A 549 -3.06 -25.56 -17.55
CA TYR A 549 -3.44 -24.26 -18.09
C TYR A 549 -4.98 -24.07 -18.18
N GLN A 550 -5.69 -25.07 -18.71
CA GLN A 550 -7.14 -25.01 -18.90
C GLN A 550 -7.90 -24.82 -17.59
N GLU A 551 -7.36 -25.35 -16.50
CA GLU A 551 -7.91 -25.17 -15.15
C GLU A 551 -7.45 -23.85 -14.53
N ALA A 552 -6.18 -23.46 -14.71
CA ALA A 552 -5.64 -22.20 -14.20
C ALA A 552 -6.39 -20.97 -14.77
N ARG A 553 -6.77 -20.99 -16.06
CA ARG A 553 -7.56 -19.90 -16.68
C ARG A 553 -9.00 -19.77 -16.16
N MET A 554 -9.51 -20.79 -15.46
CA MET A 554 -10.86 -20.79 -14.88
C MET A 554 -10.86 -20.21 -13.45
N ILE A 555 -9.68 -19.96 -12.87
CA ILE A 555 -9.53 -19.24 -11.61
C ILE A 555 -10.01 -17.81 -11.85
N PRO A 556 -10.95 -17.27 -11.03
CA PRO A 556 -11.52 -15.95 -11.26
C PRO A 556 -10.44 -14.88 -11.45
N LEU A 557 -10.59 -14.07 -12.51
CA LEU A 557 -9.69 -12.96 -12.87
C LEU A 557 -9.32 -12.06 -11.68
N VAL A 558 -10.22 -11.91 -10.70
CA VAL A 558 -10.02 -11.12 -9.47
C VAL A 558 -8.83 -11.60 -8.61
N LEU A 559 -8.39 -12.86 -8.75
CA LEU A 559 -7.24 -13.41 -8.02
C LEU A 559 -5.93 -13.42 -8.83
N MET A 560 -5.99 -13.14 -10.13
CA MET A 560 -4.83 -13.13 -11.01
C MET A 560 -4.54 -11.70 -11.45
N GLN A 561 -3.38 -11.15 -11.09
CA GLN A 561 -2.96 -9.86 -11.65
C GLN A 561 -2.87 -10.03 -13.18
N ASP A 562 -3.38 -9.07 -13.96
CA ASP A 562 -3.48 -9.18 -15.43
C ASP A 562 -2.14 -9.54 -16.10
N GLU A 563 -1.02 -9.12 -15.50
CA GLU A 563 0.33 -9.50 -15.94
C GLU A 563 0.55 -11.02 -15.96
N TRP A 564 0.05 -11.77 -14.96
CA TRP A 564 0.18 -13.23 -14.92
C TRP A 564 -0.66 -13.91 -15.99
N MET A 565 -1.85 -13.39 -16.28
CA MET A 565 -2.70 -13.91 -17.34
C MET A 565 -2.10 -13.65 -18.72
N VAL A 566 -1.59 -12.45 -19.00
CA VAL A 566 -0.87 -12.16 -20.25
C VAL A 566 0.33 -13.10 -20.42
N ARG A 567 1.10 -13.31 -19.34
CA ARG A 567 2.24 -14.22 -19.30
C ARG A 567 1.86 -15.69 -19.49
N LEU A 568 0.73 -16.11 -18.94
CA LEU A 568 0.21 -17.46 -19.05
C LEU A 568 -0.33 -17.70 -20.47
N ILE A 569 -1.09 -16.76 -21.05
CA ILE A 569 -1.63 -16.79 -22.42
C ILE A 569 -0.48 -16.84 -23.44
N TYR A 570 0.52 -15.98 -23.30
CA TYR A 570 1.69 -15.96 -24.19
C TYR A 570 2.44 -17.30 -24.18
N ARG A 571 2.71 -17.85 -22.99
CA ARG A 571 3.37 -19.16 -22.85
C ARG A 571 2.52 -20.31 -23.36
N TYR A 572 1.20 -20.24 -23.19
CA TYR A 572 0.27 -21.22 -23.75
C TYR A 572 0.28 -21.21 -25.29
N GLY A 573 0.36 -20.04 -25.92
CA GLY A 573 0.54 -19.93 -27.37
C GLY A 573 1.79 -20.69 -27.85
N ARG A 574 2.90 -20.55 -27.12
CA ARG A 574 4.13 -21.31 -27.40
C ARG A 574 3.98 -22.81 -27.13
N LEU A 575 3.32 -23.20 -26.04
CA LEU A 575 3.03 -24.60 -25.73
C LEU A 575 2.19 -25.25 -26.83
N ARG A 576 1.17 -24.55 -27.35
CA ARG A 576 0.33 -25.02 -28.45
C ARG A 576 1.12 -25.20 -29.75
N ALA A 577 1.97 -24.23 -30.11
CA ALA A 577 2.85 -24.37 -31.27
C ALA A 577 3.79 -25.58 -31.14
N ILE A 578 4.33 -25.84 -29.93
CA ILE A 578 5.13 -27.03 -29.63
C ILE A 578 4.26 -28.30 -29.75
N LYS A 579 3.03 -28.28 -29.25
CA LYS A 579 2.08 -29.40 -29.37
C LYS A 579 1.79 -29.73 -30.83
N ASP A 580 1.48 -28.73 -31.64
CA ASP A 580 1.11 -28.92 -33.05
C ASP A 580 2.29 -29.53 -33.82
N ALA A 581 3.50 -29.00 -33.62
CA ALA A 581 4.73 -29.55 -34.21
C ALA A 581 5.00 -31.00 -33.78
N ASN A 582 4.74 -31.35 -32.51
CA ASN A 582 4.92 -32.72 -32.03
C ASN A 582 3.78 -33.66 -32.37
N THR A 583 2.56 -33.15 -32.57
CA THR A 583 1.41 -33.96 -33.00
C THR A 583 1.69 -34.53 -34.38
N ILE A 584 2.25 -33.73 -35.29
CA ILE A 584 2.68 -34.19 -36.61
C ILE A 584 3.77 -35.27 -36.47
N ASN A 585 4.79 -35.03 -35.64
CA ASN A 585 5.86 -36.01 -35.42
C ASN A 585 5.35 -37.31 -34.78
N PHE A 586 4.37 -37.21 -33.87
CA PHE A 586 3.75 -38.36 -33.21
C PHE A 586 2.85 -39.13 -34.16
N ILE A 587 2.07 -38.45 -35.01
CA ILE A 587 1.25 -39.09 -36.05
C ILE A 587 2.16 -39.82 -37.04
N ASN A 588 3.23 -39.19 -37.51
CA ASN A 588 4.19 -39.83 -38.41
C ASN A 588 4.85 -41.04 -37.72
N TYR A 589 5.24 -40.90 -36.45
CA TYR A 589 5.77 -42.02 -35.67
C TYR A 589 4.78 -43.19 -35.55
N MET A 590 3.51 -42.91 -35.23
CA MET A 590 2.47 -43.94 -35.15
C MET A 590 2.23 -44.57 -36.52
N TYR A 591 2.24 -43.77 -37.59
CA TYR A 591 2.11 -44.27 -38.96
C TYR A 591 3.26 -45.22 -39.32
N ASP A 592 4.50 -44.82 -39.06
CA ASP A 592 5.68 -45.65 -39.32
C ASP A 592 5.63 -46.95 -38.52
N MET A 593 5.24 -46.89 -37.23
CA MET A 593 5.16 -48.05 -36.35
C MET A 593 4.05 -49.05 -36.71
N TYR A 594 2.95 -48.60 -37.33
CA TYR A 594 1.80 -49.47 -37.64
C TYR A 594 1.68 -49.86 -39.11
N PHE A 595 2.37 -49.18 -40.03
CA PHE A 595 2.19 -49.38 -41.47
C PHE A 595 3.49 -49.61 -42.26
N LEU A 596 4.68 -49.38 -41.66
CA LEU A 596 5.97 -49.59 -42.34
C LEU A 596 6.83 -50.70 -41.72
N ASP A 597 6.42 -51.25 -40.57
CA ASP A 597 6.76 -52.60 -40.09
C ASP A 597 5.61 -53.56 -40.42
#